data_AF-A0A3B8MH78-F1
#
_entry.id   AF-A0A3B8MH78-F1
#
_cell.length_a   1.000
_cell.length_b   1.000
_cell.length_c   1.000
_cell.angle_alpha   90.00
_cell.angle_beta   90.00
_cell.angle_gamma   90.00
#
_symmetry.space_group_name_H-M   'P 1'
#
loop_
_entity.id
_entity.type
_entity.pdbx_description
1 polymer ?
#
loop_
_entity_poly.entity_id
_entity_poly.type
_entity_poly.pdbx_seq_one_letter_code
_entity_poly.pdbx_strand_id
1 'polypeptide(L)'
;MWNLDVLLMKNGSVEVMRPSGTAITVPDAGTYDEVAFVASVLSLEGLVYETSYSVSMSSSIASWSDLVGDVDQGGSVGFEDFIMFSESFGKPAGEHDIRCDLDANGFVDFGDFRIFANHFGDQR
;
A
#
# COMPACT_ATOMS: atom_id res chain seq x y z
N MET A 1 23.31 22.18 -12.07
CA MET A 1 22.00 21.52 -12.33
C MET A 1 21.71 20.61 -11.15
N TRP A 2 20.51 20.67 -10.59
CA TRP A 2 20.10 19.76 -9.51
C TRP A 2 19.58 18.46 -10.12
N ASN A 3 19.91 17.34 -9.49
CA ASN A 3 19.43 16.00 -9.78
C ASN A 3 18.79 15.42 -8.53
N LEU A 4 17.80 14.55 -8.74
CA LEU A 4 17.23 13.74 -7.68
C LEU A 4 17.56 12.28 -8.00
N ASP A 5 18.34 11.64 -7.14
CA ASP A 5 18.61 10.21 -7.20
C ASP A 5 17.80 9.53 -6.09
N VAL A 6 17.26 8.34 -6.36
CA VAL A 6 16.59 7.50 -5.37
C VAL A 6 17.45 6.26 -5.15
N LEU A 7 17.89 6.05 -3.91
CA LEU A 7 18.65 4.87 -3.52
C LEU A 7 17.69 3.81 -3.01
N LEU A 8 17.71 2.64 -3.65
CA LEU A 8 16.89 1.48 -3.33
C LEU A 8 17.80 0.43 -2.70
N MET A 9 17.57 0.12 -1.42
CA MET A 9 18.48 -0.72 -0.64
C MET A 9 17.81 -2.06 -0.33
N LYS A 10 18.49 -3.17 -0.65
CA LYS A 10 17.98 -4.52 -0.41
C LYS A 10 19.12 -5.48 -0.13
N ASN A 11 19.06 -6.20 0.99
CA ASN A 11 20.05 -7.19 1.41
C ASN A 11 21.49 -6.65 1.34
N GLY A 12 21.69 -5.39 1.76
CA GLY A 12 22.99 -4.71 1.70
C GLY A 12 23.46 -4.29 0.29
N SER A 13 22.67 -4.52 -0.75
CA SER A 13 22.90 -3.99 -2.10
C SER A 13 22.20 -2.65 -2.29
N VAL A 14 22.81 -1.74 -3.06
CA VAL A 14 22.24 -0.43 -3.38
C VAL A 14 22.04 -0.30 -4.89
N GLU A 15 20.81 -0.04 -5.30
CA GLU A 15 20.44 0.33 -6.66
C GLU A 15 20.11 1.83 -6.72
N VAL A 16 20.48 2.50 -7.82
CA VAL A 16 20.24 3.93 -8.01
C VAL A 16 19.20 4.12 -9.11
N MET A 17 18.02 4.62 -8.73
CA MET A 17 16.96 5.02 -9.66
C MET A 17 17.03 6.52 -9.92
N ARG A 18 17.00 6.91 -11.21
CA ARG A 18 17.03 8.31 -11.66
C ARG A 18 15.68 8.71 -12.27
N PRO A 19 14.76 9.29 -11.49
CA PRO A 19 13.49 9.76 -12.01
C PRO A 19 13.67 10.94 -12.99
N SER A 20 12.86 10.96 -14.04
CA SER A 20 12.85 12.01 -15.07
C SER A 20 11.63 12.93 -15.01
N GLY A 21 10.67 12.65 -14.12
CA GLY A 21 9.42 13.40 -13.97
C GLY A 21 9.26 14.08 -12.62
N THR A 22 8.13 14.76 -12.43
CA THR A 22 7.74 15.40 -11.16
C THR A 22 7.08 14.43 -10.16
N ALA A 23 6.76 13.22 -10.61
CA ALA A 23 6.24 12.13 -9.79
C ALA A 23 7.20 10.95 -9.83
N ILE A 24 7.40 10.31 -8.68
CA ILE A 24 8.28 9.16 -8.51
C ILE A 24 7.45 8.01 -8.02
N THR A 25 7.45 6.92 -8.77
CA THR A 25 6.86 5.65 -8.34
C THR A 25 8.00 4.71 -7.98
N VAL A 26 8.05 4.25 -6.74
CA VAL A 26 8.98 3.20 -6.32
C VAL A 26 8.24 1.86 -6.47
N PRO A 27 8.59 1.03 -7.47
CA PRO A 27 7.94 -0.26 -7.67
C PRO A 27 8.22 -1.17 -6.47
N ASP A 28 7.22 -1.93 -6.04
CA ASP A 28 7.36 -2.93 -4.98
C ASP A 28 8.12 -2.44 -3.74
N ALA A 29 7.80 -1.22 -3.28
CA ALA A 29 8.55 -0.52 -2.24
C ALA A 29 8.75 -1.36 -0.95
N GLY A 30 7.81 -2.26 -0.64
CA GLY A 30 7.91 -3.17 0.51
C GLY A 30 8.95 -4.28 0.38
N THR A 31 9.63 -4.41 -0.75
CA THR A 31 10.72 -5.38 -0.96
C THR A 31 12.11 -4.83 -0.68
N TYR A 32 12.21 -3.52 -0.43
CA TYR A 32 13.43 -2.84 -0.05
C TYR A 32 13.48 -2.67 1.47
N ASP A 33 14.69 -2.82 2.02
CA ASP A 33 14.94 -2.54 3.44
C ASP A 33 14.86 -1.03 3.71
N GLU A 34 15.28 -0.23 2.73
CA GLU A 34 15.29 1.23 2.81
C GLU A 34 15.18 1.89 1.43
N VAL A 35 14.50 3.03 1.36
CA VAL A 35 14.42 3.90 0.18
C VAL A 35 14.82 5.31 0.58
N ALA A 36 15.92 5.83 0.03
CA ALA A 36 16.43 7.16 0.34
C ALA A 36 16.34 8.10 -0.89
N PHE A 37 15.87 9.32 -0.67
CA PHE A 37 15.78 10.36 -1.69
C PHE A 37 16.96 11.33 -1.54
N VAL A 38 17.81 11.42 -2.56
CA VAL A 38 19.04 12.21 -2.54
C VAL A 38 18.96 13.34 -3.56
N ALA A 39 18.75 14.54 -3.04
CA ALA A 39 18.87 15.79 -3.77
C ALA A 39 20.36 16.13 -3.94
N SER A 40 20.88 16.10 -5.18
CA SER A 40 22.30 16.37 -5.47
C SER A 40 22.48 17.52 -6.48
N VAL A 41 23.47 18.38 -6.28
CA VAL A 41 23.84 19.42 -7.24
C VAL A 41 25.27 19.17 -7.70
N LEU A 42 25.48 19.03 -9.01
CA LEU A 42 26.82 18.98 -9.57
C LEU A 42 27.30 20.40 -9.88
N SER A 43 28.45 20.78 -9.32
CA SER A 43 29.15 22.05 -9.55
C SER A 43 30.55 21.76 -10.09
N LEU A 44 30.84 22.23 -11.30
CA LEU A 44 32.18 22.14 -11.91
C LEU A 44 33.06 23.34 -11.53
N GLU A 45 32.48 24.32 -10.84
CA GLU A 45 33.11 25.61 -10.52
C GLU A 45 33.50 25.72 -9.04
N GLY A 46 33.25 24.67 -8.23
CA GLY A 46 33.53 24.66 -6.79
C GLY A 46 32.62 25.55 -5.95
N LEU A 47 31.57 26.15 -6.54
CA LEU A 47 30.56 26.91 -5.81
C LEU A 47 29.73 25.99 -4.90
N VAL A 48 29.51 26.43 -3.66
CA VAL A 48 28.52 25.81 -2.75
C VAL A 48 27.12 26.25 -3.20
N TYR A 49 26.25 25.29 -3.43
CA TYR A 49 24.83 25.53 -3.73
C TYR A 49 24.00 25.15 -2.52
N GLU A 50 23.36 26.14 -1.90
CA GLU A 50 22.32 25.90 -0.90
C GLU A 50 21.04 25.48 -1.63
N THR A 51 20.58 24.25 -1.39
CA THR A 51 19.31 23.76 -1.94
C THR A 51 18.34 23.46 -0.80
N SER A 52 17.18 24.11 -0.83
CA SER A 52 16.07 23.80 0.06
C SER A 52 15.16 22.81 -0.64
N TYR A 53 14.94 21.64 -0.04
CA TYR A 53 13.99 20.65 -0.51
C TYR A 53 13.02 20.28 0.61
N SER A 54 11.79 19.92 0.26
CA SER A 54 10.79 19.38 1.17
C SER A 54 10.26 18.08 0.60
N VAL A 55 10.38 16.98 1.34
CA VAL A 55 9.81 15.69 0.96
C VAL A 55 8.51 15.49 1.73
N SER A 56 7.40 15.29 1.02
CA SER A 56 6.13 14.86 1.60
C SER A 56 5.86 13.44 1.10
N MET A 57 5.88 12.47 2.01
CA MET A 57 5.58 11.07 1.69
C MET A 57 4.18 10.74 2.19
N SER A 58 3.33 10.22 1.30
CA SER A 58 2.06 9.59 1.67
C SER A 58 2.14 8.12 1.25
N SER A 59 2.14 7.23 2.23
CA SER A 59 2.09 5.79 2.01
C SER A 59 0.66 5.32 2.28
N SER A 60 0.05 4.66 1.30
CA SER A 60 -1.10 3.79 1.54
C SER A 60 -0.57 2.36 1.61
N ILE A 61 -0.09 1.94 2.78
CA ILE A 61 -0.03 0.49 3.05
C ILE A 61 -1.49 0.06 3.07
N ALA A 62 -1.88 -0.76 2.09
CA ALA A 62 -3.05 -1.60 2.24
C ALA A 62 -2.71 -2.61 3.34
N SER A 63 -2.89 -2.19 4.60
CA SER A 63 -2.84 -3.11 5.71
C SER A 63 -4.13 -3.89 5.60
N TRP A 64 -4.02 -5.18 5.33
CA TRP A 64 -5.12 -6.07 5.64
C TRP A 64 -5.48 -5.82 7.11
N SER A 65 -6.76 -5.59 7.39
CA SER A 65 -7.17 -5.46 8.78
C SER A 65 -6.88 -6.77 9.48
N ASP A 66 -6.40 -6.71 10.74
CA ASP A 66 -6.27 -7.91 11.57
C ASP A 66 -7.65 -8.41 12.06
N LEU A 67 -8.70 -7.60 11.83
CA LEU A 67 -10.08 -7.97 12.11
C LEU A 67 -10.66 -8.72 10.92
N VAL A 68 -11.09 -9.95 11.16
CA VAL A 68 -11.82 -10.75 10.17
C VAL A 68 -13.13 -10.04 9.85
N GLY A 69 -13.34 -9.68 8.59
CA GLY A 69 -14.53 -8.97 8.13
C GLY A 69 -14.42 -7.44 8.08
N ASP A 70 -13.30 -6.83 8.46
CA ASP A 70 -13.01 -5.40 8.24
C ASP A 70 -12.41 -5.23 6.83
N VAL A 71 -13.31 -5.25 5.85
CA VAL A 71 -13.05 -5.26 4.41
C VAL A 71 -12.65 -3.87 3.93
N ASP A 72 -13.23 -2.82 4.54
CA ASP A 72 -12.98 -1.41 4.21
C ASP A 72 -11.72 -0.83 4.90
N GLN A 73 -11.16 -1.56 5.87
CA GLN A 73 -9.98 -1.20 6.68
C GLN A 73 -10.25 0.00 7.62
N GLY A 74 -11.50 0.21 8.00
CA GLY A 74 -11.95 1.26 8.91
C GLY A 74 -11.61 1.00 10.39
N GLY A 75 -11.14 -0.20 10.73
CA GLY A 75 -10.77 -0.57 12.10
C GLY A 75 -11.94 -1.11 12.93
N SER A 76 -13.08 -1.40 12.29
CA SER A 76 -14.24 -2.03 12.89
C SER A 76 -15.02 -2.81 11.85
N VAL A 77 -15.60 -3.96 12.23
CA VAL A 77 -16.47 -4.75 11.34
C VAL A 77 -17.89 -4.22 11.44
N GLY A 78 -18.32 -3.45 10.44
CA GLY A 78 -19.53 -2.64 10.46
C GLY A 78 -20.43 -2.77 9.23
N PHE A 79 -21.34 -1.80 9.09
CA PHE A 79 -22.30 -1.78 8.00
C PHE A 79 -21.64 -1.43 6.66
N GLU A 80 -20.62 -0.59 6.70
CA GLU A 80 -19.80 -0.22 5.55
C GLU A 80 -19.11 -1.46 4.95
N ASP A 81 -18.52 -2.33 5.78
CA ASP A 81 -17.97 -3.62 5.34
C ASP A 81 -19.04 -4.52 4.74
N PHE A 82 -20.24 -4.53 5.34
CA PHE A 82 -21.36 -5.33 4.82
C PHE A 82 -21.80 -4.87 3.43
N ILE A 83 -21.76 -3.57 3.12
CA ILE A 83 -22.05 -3.07 1.78
C ILE A 83 -21.04 -3.66 0.78
N MET A 84 -19.74 -3.56 1.07
CA MET A 84 -18.68 -4.11 0.21
C MET A 84 -18.78 -5.63 0.05
N PHE A 85 -19.10 -6.33 1.14
CA PHE A 85 -19.37 -7.76 1.13
C PHE A 85 -20.56 -8.10 0.21
N SER A 86 -21.66 -7.37 0.34
CA SER A 86 -22.88 -7.61 -0.44
C SER A 86 -22.69 -7.40 -1.94
N GLU A 87 -21.80 -6.48 -2.34
CA GLU A 87 -21.42 -6.27 -3.73
C GLU A 87 -20.63 -7.45 -4.31
N SER A 88 -19.93 -8.21 -3.47
CA SER A 88 -19.15 -9.40 -3.84
C SER A 88 -19.93 -10.70 -3.72
N PHE A 89 -21.05 -10.71 -2.99
CA PHE A 89 -21.82 -11.91 -2.70
C PHE A 89 -22.33 -12.65 -3.94
N GLY A 90 -22.16 -13.96 -3.95
CA GLY A 90 -22.55 -14.88 -5.03
C GLY A 90 -21.56 -14.94 -6.19
N LYS A 91 -20.42 -14.25 -6.13
CA LYS A 91 -19.45 -14.20 -7.23
C LYS A 91 -18.26 -15.17 -7.02
N PRO A 92 -17.78 -15.82 -8.08
CA PRO A 92 -16.60 -16.68 -8.04
C PRO A 92 -15.29 -15.87 -8.00
N ALA A 93 -14.19 -16.55 -7.70
CA ALA A 93 -12.84 -16.01 -7.75
C ALA A 93 -12.54 -15.35 -9.09
N GLY A 94 -11.98 -14.14 -9.05
CA GLY A 94 -11.73 -13.28 -10.21
C GLY A 94 -12.87 -12.31 -10.54
N GLU A 95 -14.06 -12.50 -9.96
CA GLU A 95 -15.21 -11.59 -10.11
C GLU A 95 -15.64 -10.94 -8.78
N HIS A 96 -15.18 -11.47 -7.63
CA HIS A 96 -15.37 -10.88 -6.30
C HIS A 96 -14.14 -10.08 -5.82
N ASP A 97 -14.33 -9.29 -4.77
CA ASP A 97 -13.22 -8.81 -3.94
C ASP A 97 -12.71 -9.94 -3.05
N ILE A 98 -11.42 -10.28 -3.16
CA ILE A 98 -10.82 -11.41 -2.43
C ILE A 98 -10.88 -11.22 -0.91
N ARG A 99 -11.06 -10.00 -0.43
CA ARG A 99 -11.26 -9.69 0.99
C ARG A 99 -12.60 -10.18 1.54
N CYS A 100 -13.55 -10.48 0.65
CA CYS A 100 -14.89 -10.95 1.01
C CYS A 100 -15.02 -12.49 1.03
N ASP A 101 -14.04 -13.21 0.47
CA ASP A 101 -13.93 -14.68 0.53
C ASP A 101 -13.16 -15.05 1.82
N LEU A 102 -13.88 -15.08 2.94
CA LEU A 102 -13.35 -15.20 4.29
C LEU A 102 -12.95 -16.63 4.66
N ASP A 103 -13.53 -17.65 4.02
CA ASP A 103 -13.12 -19.05 4.17
C ASP A 103 -12.15 -19.54 3.09
N ALA A 104 -11.85 -18.68 2.11
CA ALA A 104 -10.95 -18.92 0.98
C ALA A 104 -11.37 -20.11 0.08
N ASN A 105 -12.67 -20.35 -0.06
CA ASN A 105 -13.20 -21.43 -0.90
C ASN A 105 -13.29 -21.07 -2.40
N GLY A 106 -13.00 -19.81 -2.75
CA GLY A 106 -13.06 -19.29 -4.11
C GLY A 106 -14.42 -18.72 -4.51
N PHE A 107 -15.36 -18.60 -3.59
CA PHE A 107 -16.68 -17.99 -3.77
C PHE A 107 -17.02 -17.15 -2.56
N VAL A 108 -17.67 -16.00 -2.77
CA VAL A 108 -18.28 -15.26 -1.65
C VAL A 108 -19.70 -15.76 -1.48
N ASP A 109 -19.96 -16.58 -0.47
CA ASP A 109 -21.24 -17.22 -0.25
C ASP A 109 -21.72 -17.17 1.21
N PHE A 110 -22.68 -18.05 1.53
CA PHE A 110 -23.28 -18.07 2.87
C PHE A 110 -22.30 -18.56 3.96
N GLY A 111 -21.25 -19.28 3.59
CA GLY A 111 -20.12 -19.62 4.47
C GLY A 111 -19.43 -18.35 4.97
N ASP A 112 -19.06 -17.46 4.05
CA ASP A 112 -18.42 -16.18 4.38
C ASP A 112 -19.35 -15.28 5.19
N PHE A 113 -20.63 -15.24 4.83
CA PHE A 113 -21.60 -14.44 5.58
C PHE A 113 -21.70 -14.87 7.05
N ARG A 114 -21.60 -16.17 7.36
CA ARG A 114 -21.58 -16.65 8.75
C ARG A 114 -20.32 -16.20 9.49
N ILE A 115 -19.17 -16.23 8.83
CA ILE A 115 -17.91 -15.75 9.41
C ILE A 115 -18.02 -14.25 9.70
N PHE A 116 -18.46 -13.47 8.71
CA PHE A 116 -18.70 -12.04 8.86
C PHE A 116 -19.67 -11.73 10.02
N ALA A 117 -20.80 -12.43 10.09
CA ALA A 117 -21.79 -12.23 11.15
C ALA A 117 -21.26 -12.56 12.56
N ASN A 118 -20.31 -13.50 12.68
CA ASN A 118 -19.69 -13.81 13.97
C ASN A 118 -18.74 -12.71 14.46
N HIS A 119 -18.20 -11.91 13.54
CA HIS A 119 -17.27 -10.82 13.81
C HIS A 119 -17.94 -9.44 13.76
N PHE A 120 -19.23 -9.37 13.44
CA PHE A 120 -19.94 -8.11 13.32
C PHE A 120 -19.94 -7.33 14.65
N GLY A 121 -19.42 -6.10 14.61
CA GLY A 121 -19.23 -5.25 15.77
C GLY A 121 -17.86 -5.35 16.45
N ASP A 122 -16.95 -6.20 15.97
CA ASP A 122 -15.56 -6.21 16.44
C ASP A 122 -14.85 -4.89 16.09
N GLN A 123 -13.97 -4.41 16.98
CA GLN A 123 -13.21 -3.16 16.81
C GLN A 123 -11.79 -3.32 17.36
N ARG A 124 -10.84 -2.50 16.86
CA ARG A 124 -9.46 -2.41 17.34
C ARG A 124 -9.31 -1.60 18.63
#